data_AF-A0A149V609-F1
#
_entry.id   AF-A0A149V609-F1
#
_cell.length_a   1.000
_cell.length_b   1.000
_cell.length_c   1.000
_cell.angle_alpha   90.00
_cell.angle_beta   90.00
_cell.angle_gamma   90.00
#
_symmetry.space_group_name_H-M   'P 1'
#
loop_
_entity.id
_entity.type
_entity.pdbx_description
1 polymer ?
#
loop_
_entity_poly.entity_id
_entity_poly.type
_entity_poly.pdbx_seq_one_letter_code
_entity_poly.pdbx_strand_id
1 'polypeptide(L)'
;MSISGISPVTQFLQAQKDEVIAAATYSKTDTLTQREVTSFEKDASSITSVDGLMKNYSALQVVLGAYGLGSIGNQTALIRKLLTQDPTSSSSLAKSSGNAQWLAFADAFKTMGENGGTATTSPFTSDVISSVVTKFQETQYEESKANTKTGIGNALYFSR
;
A
#
# COMPACT_ATOMS: atom_id res chain seq x y z
N MET A 1 4.56 -36.55 14.42
CA MET A 1 5.90 -36.45 13.82
C MET A 1 6.42 -35.05 14.06
N SER A 2 7.55 -34.92 14.76
CA SER A 2 8.18 -33.66 15.13
C SER A 2 8.75 -32.97 13.88
N ILE A 3 8.04 -31.99 13.34
CA ILE A 3 8.57 -31.02 12.36
C ILE A 3 9.36 -29.94 13.10
N SER A 4 10.44 -30.33 13.78
CA SER A 4 11.35 -29.42 14.51
C SER A 4 12.68 -29.28 13.77
N GLY A 5 12.64 -28.92 12.49
CA GLY A 5 13.85 -28.83 11.65
C GLY A 5 14.00 -27.53 10.86
N ILE A 6 12.98 -26.69 10.82
CA ILE A 6 13.02 -25.43 10.07
C ILE A 6 13.26 -24.30 11.05
N SER A 7 14.34 -23.54 10.85
CA SER A 7 14.68 -22.37 11.67
C SER A 7 13.46 -21.43 11.79
N PRO A 8 13.24 -20.76 12.93
CA PRO A 8 12.19 -19.74 13.08
C PRO A 8 12.19 -18.72 11.93
N VAL A 9 13.38 -18.37 11.42
CA VAL A 9 13.54 -17.49 10.25
C VAL A 9 12.96 -18.13 8.99
N THR A 10 13.21 -19.41 8.76
CA THR A 10 12.67 -20.12 7.58
C THR A 10 11.16 -20.30 7.67
N GLN A 11 10.62 -20.57 8.86
CA GLN A 11 9.18 -20.63 9.07
C GLN A 11 8.52 -19.27 8.80
N PHE A 12 9.16 -18.18 9.24
CA PHE A 12 8.71 -16.82 8.96
C PHE A 12 8.75 -16.48 7.46
N LEU A 13 9.84 -16.81 6.76
CA LEU A 13 9.92 -16.62 5.32
C LEU A 13 8.86 -17.42 4.56
N GLN A 14 8.54 -18.63 5.02
CA GLN A 14 7.52 -19.45 4.42
C GLN A 14 6.11 -18.85 4.66
N ALA A 15 5.84 -18.40 5.89
CA ALA A 15 4.58 -17.75 6.22
C ALA A 15 4.34 -16.49 5.37
N GLN A 16 5.36 -15.65 5.16
CA GLN A 16 5.26 -14.49 4.25
C GLN A 16 4.93 -14.91 2.81
N LYS A 17 5.58 -15.95 2.29
CA LYS A 17 5.30 -16.44 0.93
C LYS A 17 3.88 -16.98 0.80
N ASP A 18 3.45 -17.78 1.78
CA ASP A 18 2.11 -18.36 1.78
C ASP A 18 1.04 -17.27 1.88
N GLU A 19 1.31 -16.18 2.62
CA GLU A 19 0.44 -15.01 2.71
C GLU A 19 0.30 -14.28 1.36
N VAL A 20 1.41 -13.97 0.69
CA VAL A 20 1.36 -13.32 -0.65
C VAL A 20 0.55 -14.17 -1.64
N ILE A 21 0.74 -15.50 -1.61
CA ILE A 21 -0.01 -16.43 -2.46
C ILE A 21 -1.49 -16.43 -2.08
N ALA A 22 -1.82 -16.44 -0.79
CA ALA A 22 -3.20 -16.42 -0.31
C ALA A 22 -3.91 -15.09 -0.63
N ALA A 23 -3.22 -13.96 -0.47
CA ALA A 23 -3.69 -12.63 -0.82
C ALA A 23 -3.93 -12.49 -2.34
N ALA A 24 -2.99 -12.94 -3.16
CA ALA A 24 -3.15 -12.97 -4.61
C ALA A 24 -4.31 -13.90 -5.04
N THR A 25 -4.52 -15.00 -4.33
CA THR A 25 -5.66 -15.91 -4.57
C THR A 25 -6.97 -15.24 -4.17
N TYR A 26 -7.01 -14.59 -3.02
CA TYR A 26 -8.18 -13.84 -2.55
C TYR A 26 -8.57 -12.71 -3.51
N SER A 27 -7.58 -11.95 -4.00
CA SER A 27 -7.80 -10.92 -5.01
C SER A 27 -8.42 -11.44 -6.30
N LYS A 28 -8.30 -12.73 -6.63
CA LYS A 28 -8.98 -13.34 -7.79
C LYS A 28 -10.42 -13.76 -7.47
N THR A 29 -10.70 -14.04 -6.20
CA THR A 29 -12.06 -14.39 -5.73
C THR A 29 -12.90 -13.16 -5.45
N ASP A 30 -12.27 -12.05 -5.00
CA ASP A 30 -12.95 -10.79 -4.77
C ASP A 30 -12.94 -9.92 -6.04
N THR A 31 -14.11 -9.83 -6.67
CA THR A 31 -14.28 -9.08 -7.93
C THR A 31 -14.01 -7.58 -7.78
N LEU A 32 -14.20 -7.01 -6.60
CA LEU A 32 -13.94 -5.60 -6.34
C LEU A 32 -12.42 -5.34 -6.33
N THR A 33 -11.67 -6.08 -5.50
CA THR A 33 -10.20 -5.98 -5.43
C THR A 33 -9.57 -6.24 -6.80
N GLN A 34 -10.02 -7.26 -7.54
CA GLN A 34 -9.51 -7.54 -8.89
C GLN A 34 -9.69 -6.36 -9.85
N ARG A 35 -10.88 -5.75 -9.84
CA ARG A 35 -11.20 -4.63 -10.71
C ARG A 35 -10.33 -3.42 -10.37
N GLU A 36 -10.17 -3.12 -9.08
CA GLU A 36 -9.34 -2.00 -8.61
C GLU A 36 -7.88 -2.17 -8.99
N VAL A 37 -7.31 -3.37 -8.78
CA VAL A 37 -5.95 -3.71 -9.21
C VAL A 37 -5.80 -3.54 -10.73
N THR A 38 -6.72 -4.10 -11.52
CA THR A 38 -6.65 -4.03 -12.99
C THR A 38 -6.75 -2.59 -13.49
N SER A 39 -7.64 -1.78 -12.91
CA SER A 39 -7.76 -0.35 -13.23
C SER A 39 -6.49 0.41 -12.83
N PHE A 40 -5.92 0.12 -11.66
CA PHE A 40 -4.68 0.73 -11.21
C PHE A 40 -3.51 0.40 -12.14
N GLU A 41 -3.29 -0.87 -12.48
CA GLU A 41 -2.21 -1.28 -13.39
C GLU A 41 -2.30 -0.60 -14.76
N LYS A 42 -3.53 -0.41 -15.26
CA LYS A 42 -3.79 0.29 -16.53
C LYS A 42 -3.49 1.78 -16.42
N ASP A 43 -3.95 2.43 -15.37
CA ASP A 43 -3.95 3.89 -15.27
C ASP A 43 -2.69 4.46 -14.60
N ALA A 44 -2.05 3.72 -13.69
CA ALA A 44 -0.94 4.20 -12.87
C ALA A 44 0.23 4.74 -13.70
N SER A 45 0.55 4.08 -14.81
CA SER A 45 1.60 4.51 -15.74
C SER A 45 1.34 5.90 -16.37
N SER A 46 0.07 6.32 -16.47
CA SER A 46 -0.31 7.64 -16.97
C SER A 46 -0.29 8.73 -15.91
N ILE A 47 -0.19 8.35 -14.63
CA ILE A 47 -0.23 9.29 -13.50
C ILE A 47 1.17 9.85 -13.27
N THR A 48 1.33 11.13 -13.56
CA THR A 48 2.59 11.88 -13.43
C THR A 48 2.48 13.07 -12.47
N SER A 49 1.32 13.30 -11.87
CA SER A 49 1.08 14.44 -10.99
C SER A 49 0.20 14.07 -9.82
N VAL A 50 0.30 14.85 -8.74
CA VAL A 50 -0.58 14.72 -7.57
C VAL A 50 -2.03 14.86 -7.98
N ASP A 51 -2.34 15.83 -8.85
CA ASP A 51 -3.69 16.01 -9.37
C ASP A 51 -4.17 14.83 -10.23
N GLY A 52 -3.26 14.21 -11.01
CA GLY A 52 -3.56 13.00 -11.77
C GLY A 52 -3.95 11.83 -10.85
N LEU A 53 -3.18 11.63 -9.77
CA LEU A 53 -3.49 10.59 -8.78
C LEU A 53 -4.82 10.88 -8.06
N MET A 54 -5.03 12.12 -7.63
CA MET A 54 -6.24 12.52 -6.92
C MET A 54 -7.50 12.47 -7.78
N LYS A 55 -7.38 12.69 -9.09
CA LYS A 55 -8.52 12.56 -10.02
C LYS A 55 -8.85 11.10 -10.31
N ASN A 56 -7.89 10.19 -10.20
CA ASN A 56 -8.12 8.76 -10.39
C ASN A 56 -8.48 8.10 -9.05
N TYR A 57 -9.78 8.01 -8.76
CA TYR A 57 -10.28 7.43 -7.52
C TYR A 57 -9.80 5.99 -7.31
N SER A 58 -9.84 5.15 -8.36
CA SER A 58 -9.40 3.74 -8.27
C SER A 58 -7.92 3.64 -7.91
N ALA A 59 -7.06 4.40 -8.58
CA ALA A 59 -5.64 4.41 -8.27
C ALA A 59 -5.36 4.95 -6.87
N LEU A 60 -6.07 6.00 -6.46
CA LEU A 60 -5.94 6.56 -5.13
C LEU A 60 -6.34 5.53 -4.05
N GLN A 61 -7.46 4.82 -4.22
CA GLN A 61 -7.90 3.80 -3.27
C GLN A 61 -6.89 2.66 -3.13
N VAL A 62 -6.40 2.12 -4.25
CA VAL A 62 -5.40 1.04 -4.24
C VAL A 62 -4.12 1.47 -3.54
N VAL A 63 -3.63 2.67 -3.86
CA VAL A 63 -2.44 3.23 -3.21
C VAL A 63 -2.69 3.41 -1.72
N LEU A 64 -3.78 4.07 -1.31
CA LEU A 64 -4.04 4.30 0.10
C LEU A 64 -4.22 2.98 0.86
N GLY A 65 -4.91 2.00 0.30
CA GLY A 65 -5.04 0.66 0.88
C GLY A 65 -3.71 -0.05 1.04
N ALA A 66 -2.82 0.03 0.03
CA ALA A 66 -1.47 -0.55 0.09
C ALA A 66 -0.60 0.04 1.21
N TYR A 67 -0.84 1.29 1.61
CA TYR A 67 -0.13 1.95 2.71
C TYR A 67 -0.94 1.96 4.03
N GLY A 68 -2.10 1.30 4.08
CA GLY A 68 -2.97 1.28 5.27
C GLY A 68 -3.58 2.64 5.61
N LEU A 69 -3.70 3.53 4.61
CA LEU A 69 -4.29 4.86 4.70
C LEU A 69 -5.75 4.91 4.23
N GLY A 70 -6.42 3.76 4.10
CA GLY A 70 -7.82 3.69 3.67
C GLY A 70 -8.76 4.54 4.54
N SER A 71 -8.47 4.66 5.84
CA SER A 71 -9.25 5.48 6.79
C SER A 71 -9.25 6.99 6.49
N ILE A 72 -8.24 7.48 5.77
CA ILE A 72 -8.14 8.88 5.35
C ILE A 72 -8.50 9.09 3.88
N GLY A 73 -9.04 8.06 3.20
CA GLY A 73 -9.40 8.11 1.77
C GLY A 73 -10.39 9.20 1.38
N ASN A 74 -11.25 9.61 2.32
CA ASN A 74 -12.18 10.73 2.16
C ASN A 74 -11.53 12.10 2.44
N GLN A 75 -10.33 12.15 3.03
CA GLN A 75 -9.62 13.37 3.40
C GLN A 75 -8.69 13.82 2.27
N THR A 76 -9.27 14.19 1.13
CA THR A 76 -8.54 14.60 -0.08
C THR A 76 -7.55 15.73 0.17
N ALA A 77 -7.88 16.70 1.03
CA ALA A 77 -6.98 17.77 1.41
C ALA A 77 -5.75 17.28 2.19
N LEU A 78 -5.94 16.32 3.09
CA LEU A 78 -4.85 15.70 3.86
C LEU A 78 -3.94 14.89 2.94
N ILE A 79 -4.53 14.05 2.08
CA ILE A 79 -3.80 13.25 1.09
C ILE A 79 -3.00 14.16 0.15
N ARG A 80 -3.64 15.20 -0.40
CA ARG A 80 -2.97 16.19 -1.25
C ARG A 80 -1.76 16.76 -0.55
N LYS A 81 -1.94 17.18 0.71
CA LYS A 81 -0.86 17.73 1.50
C LYS A 81 0.24 16.66 1.65
N LEU A 82 -0.07 15.42 2.04
CA LEU A 82 0.92 14.35 2.18
C LEU A 82 1.72 14.09 0.90
N LEU A 83 1.08 14.20 -0.27
CA LEU A 83 1.72 14.04 -1.57
C LEU A 83 2.56 15.24 -2.02
N THR A 84 2.22 16.46 -1.60
CA THR A 84 2.95 17.68 -2.00
C THR A 84 4.02 18.11 -1.00
N GLN A 85 4.00 17.56 0.21
CA GLN A 85 5.00 17.85 1.24
C GLN A 85 6.31 17.10 0.99
N ASP A 86 7.40 17.71 1.43
CA ASP A 86 8.68 17.01 1.54
C ASP A 86 8.71 16.15 2.82
N PRO A 87 8.73 14.81 2.74
CA PRO A 87 8.77 13.93 3.90
C PRO A 87 10.06 14.04 4.73
N THR A 88 11.13 14.56 4.14
CA THR A 88 12.42 14.70 4.82
C THR A 88 12.46 15.90 5.77
N SER A 89 11.62 16.91 5.51
CA SER A 89 11.48 18.10 6.34
C SER A 89 10.92 17.74 7.72
N SER A 90 11.56 18.27 8.77
CA SER A 90 11.10 18.12 10.16
C SER A 90 9.73 18.74 10.42
N SER A 91 9.32 19.69 9.58
CA SER A 91 8.01 20.37 9.64
C SER A 91 6.91 19.66 8.82
N SER A 92 7.25 18.58 8.12
CA SER A 92 6.28 17.85 7.30
C SER A 92 5.24 17.15 8.17
N LEU A 93 3.98 17.09 7.71
CA LEU A 93 2.92 16.36 8.42
C LEU A 93 3.26 14.89 8.57
N ALA A 94 3.91 14.29 7.56
CA ALA A 94 4.31 12.90 7.61
C ALA A 94 5.23 12.61 8.80
N LYS A 95 6.20 13.52 9.06
CA LYS A 95 7.13 13.40 10.19
C LYS A 95 6.54 13.90 11.50
N SER A 96 5.80 15.00 11.48
CA SER A 96 5.16 15.61 12.65
C SER A 96 4.00 14.77 13.20
N SER A 97 3.34 13.96 12.36
CA SER A 97 2.24 13.09 12.78
C SER A 97 2.71 11.94 13.67
N GLY A 98 3.98 11.55 13.61
CA GLY A 98 4.48 10.34 14.26
C GLY A 98 3.91 9.04 13.70
N ASN A 99 3.16 9.09 12.59
CA ASN A 99 2.56 7.92 11.96
C ASN A 99 3.51 7.35 10.88
N ALA A 100 3.99 6.12 11.09
CA ALA A 100 4.89 5.44 10.17
C ALA A 100 4.29 5.21 8.77
N GLN A 101 2.98 4.98 8.67
CA GLN A 101 2.26 4.80 7.40
C GLN A 101 2.24 6.10 6.60
N TRP A 102 2.03 7.25 7.28
CA TRP A 102 2.05 8.56 6.64
C TRP A 102 3.44 8.89 6.10
N LEU A 103 4.47 8.53 6.86
CA LEU A 103 5.86 8.68 6.44
C LEU A 103 6.21 7.79 5.24
N ALA A 104 5.83 6.50 5.29
CA ALA A 104 6.07 5.56 4.19
C ALA A 104 5.36 6.00 2.90
N PHE A 105 4.12 6.48 3.01
CA PHE A 105 3.37 7.00 1.87
C PHE A 105 4.02 8.26 1.29
N ALA A 106 4.36 9.23 2.15
CA ALA A 106 4.98 10.46 1.70
C ALA A 106 6.37 10.23 1.07
N ASP A 107 7.17 9.30 1.62
CA ASP A 107 8.48 8.94 1.04
C ASP A 107 8.34 8.19 -0.30
N ALA A 108 7.37 7.30 -0.43
CA ALA A 108 7.09 6.60 -1.68
C ALA A 108 6.69 7.55 -2.82
N PHE A 109 6.01 8.66 -2.49
CA PHE A 109 5.49 9.61 -3.46
C PHE A 109 6.18 10.98 -3.45
N LYS A 110 7.34 11.10 -2.78
CA LYS A 110 8.06 12.38 -2.67
C LYS A 110 8.37 13.03 -4.02
N THR A 111 8.63 12.21 -5.03
CA THR A 111 8.92 12.66 -6.41
C THR A 111 7.71 13.30 -7.09
N MET A 112 6.49 13.05 -6.62
CA MET A 112 5.30 13.80 -7.06
C MET A 112 5.15 15.16 -6.38
N GLY A 113 5.65 15.31 -5.16
CA GLY A 113 5.66 16.59 -4.45
C GLY A 113 6.74 17.54 -4.98
N GLU A 114 7.80 16.99 -5.57
CA GLU A 114 8.81 17.75 -6.29
C GLU A 114 8.16 18.64 -7.38
N ASN A 115 8.77 19.82 -7.61
CA ASN A 115 8.33 20.78 -8.62
C ASN A 115 6.86 21.28 -8.46
N GLY A 116 6.36 21.34 -7.22
CA GLY A 116 5.04 21.90 -6.90
C GLY A 116 3.86 20.98 -7.19
N GLY A 117 4.07 19.65 -7.17
CA GLY A 117 3.01 18.66 -7.41
C GLY A 117 3.05 17.99 -8.79
N THR A 118 4.12 18.22 -9.55
CA THR A 118 4.26 17.73 -10.94
C THR A 118 5.55 16.94 -11.06
N ALA A 119 5.44 15.61 -11.14
CA ALA A 119 6.61 14.77 -11.34
C ALA A 119 7.05 14.83 -12.81
N THR A 120 8.35 15.03 -13.03
CA THR A 120 8.95 14.96 -14.38
C THR A 120 8.90 13.53 -14.95
N THR A 121 8.71 12.53 -14.08
CA THR A 121 8.60 11.11 -14.43
C THR A 121 7.56 10.47 -13.53
N SER A 122 6.73 9.56 -14.06
CA SER A 122 5.73 8.85 -13.24
C SER A 122 6.43 8.11 -12.09
N PRO A 123 5.96 8.24 -10.84
CA PRO A 123 6.46 7.43 -9.73
C PRO A 123 6.04 5.96 -9.85
N PHE A 124 5.07 5.65 -10.72
CA PHE A 124 4.52 4.32 -10.92
C PHE A 124 5.32 3.57 -11.99
N THR A 125 6.57 3.22 -11.68
CA THR A 125 7.31 2.24 -12.46
C THR A 125 6.67 0.86 -12.32
N SER A 126 7.00 -0.09 -13.22
CA SER A 126 6.46 -1.46 -13.14
C SER A 126 6.68 -2.09 -11.76
N ASP A 127 7.85 -1.88 -11.15
CA ASP A 127 8.17 -2.40 -9.83
C ASP A 127 7.33 -1.77 -8.72
N VAL A 128 7.09 -0.45 -8.79
CA VAL A 128 6.25 0.26 -7.82
C VAL A 128 4.80 -0.18 -7.96
N ILE A 129 4.30 -0.34 -9.19
CA ILE A 129 2.95 -0.85 -9.45
C ILE A 129 2.80 -2.24 -8.84
N SER A 130 3.70 -3.18 -9.15
CA SER A 130 3.65 -4.53 -8.58
C SER A 130 3.75 -4.55 -7.05
N SER A 131 4.59 -3.68 -6.46
CA SER A 131 4.71 -3.56 -5.01
C SER A 131 3.43 -3.02 -4.37
N VAL A 132 2.83 -1.98 -4.94
CA VAL A 132 1.57 -1.39 -4.47
C VAL A 132 0.43 -2.39 -4.60
N VAL A 133 0.32 -3.10 -5.73
CA VAL A 133 -0.68 -4.15 -5.93
C VAL A 133 -0.52 -5.27 -4.91
N THR A 134 0.70 -5.76 -4.68
CA THR A 134 0.95 -6.83 -3.70
C THR A 134 0.53 -6.39 -2.30
N LYS A 135 0.97 -5.19 -1.87
CA LYS A 135 0.59 -4.64 -0.56
C LYS A 135 -0.91 -4.40 -0.43
N PHE A 136 -1.56 -3.93 -1.50
CA PHE A 136 -3.00 -3.73 -1.50
C PHE A 136 -3.74 -5.06 -1.33
N GLN A 137 -3.34 -6.09 -2.08
CA GLN A 137 -3.91 -7.44 -1.96
C GLN A 137 -3.70 -8.03 -0.55
N GLU A 138 -2.53 -7.83 0.04
CA GLU A 138 -2.24 -8.20 1.43
C GLU A 138 -3.19 -7.49 2.40
N THR A 139 -3.33 -6.15 2.31
CA THR A 139 -4.26 -5.39 3.16
C THR A 139 -5.69 -5.90 3.01
N GLN A 140 -6.18 -6.09 1.78
CA GLN A 140 -7.55 -6.59 1.54
C GLN A 140 -7.74 -8.01 2.09
N TYR A 141 -6.71 -8.85 1.99
CA TYR A 141 -6.72 -10.19 2.55
C TYR A 141 -6.76 -10.15 4.09
N GLU A 142 -5.93 -9.33 4.72
CA GLU A 142 -5.91 -9.10 6.16
C GLU A 142 -7.27 -8.60 6.67
N GLU A 143 -7.89 -7.63 5.98
CA GLU A 143 -9.22 -7.13 6.32
C GLU A 143 -10.31 -8.23 6.18
N SER A 144 -10.21 -9.08 5.16
CA SER A 144 -11.09 -10.25 5.01
C SER A 144 -10.91 -11.27 6.15
N LYS A 145 -9.68 -11.41 6.66
CA LYS A 145 -9.33 -12.30 7.78
C LYS A 145 -9.65 -11.71 9.15
N ALA A 146 -9.61 -10.38 9.31
CA ALA A 146 -10.08 -9.71 10.51
C ALA A 146 -11.57 -10.01 10.78
N ASN A 147 -12.36 -10.19 9.71
CA ASN A 147 -13.76 -10.64 9.80
C ASN A 147 -13.92 -12.15 10.08
N THR A 148 -12.86 -12.95 9.89
CA THR A 148 -12.82 -14.39 10.22
C THR A 148 -11.76 -14.64 11.30
N LYS A 149 -12.07 -14.24 12.54
CA LYS A 149 -11.34 -14.44 13.80
C LYS A 149 -10.50 -15.74 13.87
N THR A 150 -9.35 -15.75 13.23
CA THR A 150 -8.40 -16.87 13.24
C THR A 150 -7.10 -16.29 13.77
N GLY A 151 -6.63 -16.78 14.92
CA GLY A 151 -5.56 -16.17 15.75
C GLY A 151 -4.19 -15.98 15.08
N ILE A 152 -4.06 -16.27 13.79
CA ILE A 152 -2.87 -16.06 12.95
C ILE A 152 -2.78 -14.59 12.50
N GLY A 153 -3.91 -13.90 12.29
CA GLY A 153 -3.93 -12.50 11.82
C GLY A 153 -3.26 -11.51 12.79
N ASN A 154 -3.31 -11.77 14.10
CA ASN A 154 -2.67 -10.89 15.09
C ASN A 154 -1.14 -11.05 15.14
N ALA A 155 -0.57 -12.21 14.79
CA ALA A 155 0.87 -12.43 14.88
C ALA A 155 1.65 -11.69 13.77
N LEU A 156 1.02 -11.45 12.63
CA LEU A 156 1.62 -10.85 11.45
C LEU A 156 1.66 -9.31 11.55
N TYR A 157 0.62 -8.70 12.16
CA TYR A 157 0.59 -7.27 12.47
C TYR A 157 1.78 -6.80 13.31
N PHE A 158 2.30 -7.65 14.21
CA PHE A 158 3.45 -7.34 15.06
C PHE A 158 4.81 -7.55 14.39
N SER A 159 4.87 -8.14 13.18
CA SER A 159 6.13 -8.38 12.47
C SER A 159 6.46 -7.35 11.38
N ARG A 160 5.54 -6.42 11.09
CA ARG A 160 5.71 -5.37 10.09
C ARG A 160 6.19 -4.06 10.71
#